data_AF-A0A533BFG7-F1
#
_entry.id   AF-A0A533BFG7-F1
#
_cell.length_a   1.000
_cell.length_b   1.000
_cell.length_c   1.000
_cell.angle_alpha   90.00
_cell.angle_beta   90.00
_cell.angle_gamma   90.00
#
_symmetry.space_group_name_H-M   'P 1'
#
loop_
_entity.id
_entity.type
_entity.pdbx_description
1 polymer ?
#
loop_
_entity_poly.entity_id
_entity_poly.type
_entity_poly.pdbx_seq_one_letter_code
_entity_poly.pdbx_strand_id
1 'polypeptide(L)'
;MSEEKTITVFFEQDHDRLDELFKTFQKMKRSDFAKAKEAFKAFKFGLQRHIVWEEDLLFPLWEKETGMSEGGATSVMRAEHRQIGQHLEAIHQQVADQSPDSDQEEQALLNLLGSHNMKEERVLYPSLDRVTNAKERETVFHNMGTIPEERYKLCCGQH
;
A
#
# COMPACT_ATOMS: atom_id res chain seq x y z
N MET A 1 0.14 -9.54 29.18
CA MET A 1 -0.35 -8.27 28.62
C MET A 1 -0.21 -8.43 27.12
N SER A 2 -1.31 -8.51 26.37
CA SER A 2 -1.23 -8.48 24.91
C SER A 2 -0.64 -7.13 24.52
N GLU A 3 0.48 -7.11 23.81
CA GLU A 3 1.00 -5.87 23.23
C GLU A 3 -0.12 -5.22 22.41
N GLU A 4 -0.38 -3.95 22.71
CA GLU A 4 -1.40 -3.18 22.05
C GLU A 4 -0.95 -2.97 20.59
N LYS A 5 -1.70 -3.55 19.65
CA LYS A 5 -1.38 -3.47 18.23
C LYS A 5 -1.44 -2.01 17.77
N THR A 6 -0.30 -1.42 17.41
CA THR A 6 -0.21 -0.05 16.91
C THR A 6 -0.42 0.01 15.41
N ILE A 7 -0.79 1.20 14.90
CA ILE A 7 -0.89 1.43 13.46
C ILE A 7 0.49 1.26 12.82
N THR A 8 1.54 1.85 13.43
CA THR A 8 2.92 1.74 12.95
C THR A 8 3.35 0.28 12.76
N VAL A 9 3.25 -0.54 13.80
CA VAL A 9 3.72 -1.93 13.75
C VAL A 9 2.94 -2.74 12.70
N PHE A 10 1.63 -2.52 12.58
CA PHE A 10 0.84 -3.28 11.62
C PHE A 10 1.14 -2.90 10.16
N PHE A 11 1.24 -1.61 9.86
CA PHE A 11 1.46 -1.15 8.48
C PHE A 11 2.91 -1.39 8.02
N GLU A 12 3.91 -1.26 8.91
CA GLU A 12 5.30 -1.67 8.62
C GLU A 12 5.39 -3.17 8.31
N GLN A 13 4.71 -4.02 9.08
CA GLN A 13 4.65 -5.46 8.78
C GLN A 13 3.96 -5.77 7.46
N ASP A 14 2.97 -4.96 7.06
CA ASP A 14 2.32 -5.12 5.76
C ASP A 14 3.25 -4.67 4.61
N HIS A 15 4.04 -3.61 4.80
CA HIS A 15 5.11 -3.23 3.88
C HIS A 15 6.14 -4.35 3.70
N ASP A 16 6.66 -4.90 4.79
CA ASP A 16 7.62 -6.02 4.75
C ASP A 16 7.05 -7.22 3.97
N ARG A 17 5.78 -7.54 4.20
CA ARG A 17 5.06 -8.60 3.49
C ARG A 17 4.97 -8.31 1.98
N LEU A 18 4.66 -7.08 1.59
CA LEU A 18 4.57 -6.66 0.19
C LEU A 18 5.94 -6.70 -0.48
N ASP A 19 6.99 -6.24 0.20
CA ASP A 19 8.37 -6.29 -0.27
C ASP A 19 8.82 -7.71 -0.58
N GLU A 20 8.53 -8.69 0.29
CA GLU A 20 8.90 -10.09 0.06
C GLU A 20 8.15 -10.72 -1.13
N LEU A 21 6.89 -10.33 -1.36
CA LEU A 21 6.15 -10.74 -2.56
C LEU A 21 6.79 -10.17 -3.83
N PHE A 22 7.14 -8.88 -3.81
CA PHE A 22 7.77 -8.23 -4.96
C PHE A 22 9.17 -8.78 -5.24
N LYS A 23 10.01 -8.95 -4.21
CA LYS A 23 11.32 -9.62 -4.33
C LYS A 23 11.19 -11.03 -4.91
N THR A 24 10.14 -11.77 -4.53
CA THR A 24 9.87 -13.09 -5.10
C THR A 24 9.54 -13.00 -6.59
N PHE A 25 8.69 -12.05 -7.00
CA PHE A 25 8.42 -11.79 -8.41
C PHE A 25 9.73 -11.50 -9.19
N GLN A 26 10.55 -10.57 -8.71
CA GLN A 26 11.81 -10.18 -9.35
C GLN A 26 12.80 -11.34 -9.51
N LYS A 27 12.93 -12.20 -8.48
CA LYS A 27 13.83 -13.36 -8.50
C LYS A 27 13.37 -14.45 -9.48
N MET A 28 12.06 -14.64 -9.63
CA MET A 28 11.52 -15.78 -10.38
C MET A 28 11.19 -15.44 -11.84
N LYS A 29 10.97 -14.17 -12.21
CA LYS A 29 10.42 -13.79 -13.54
C LYS A 29 11.19 -14.31 -14.76
N ARG A 30 12.48 -14.65 -14.62
CA ARG A 30 13.33 -15.21 -15.70
C ARG A 30 13.57 -16.72 -15.62
N SER A 31 13.20 -17.37 -14.52
CA SER A 31 13.51 -18.79 -14.25
C SER A 31 12.25 -19.64 -14.03
N ASP A 32 11.23 -19.09 -13.40
CA ASP A 32 9.92 -19.69 -13.15
C ASP A 32 8.85 -18.61 -13.24
N PHE A 33 8.42 -18.33 -14.46
CA PHE A 33 7.46 -17.26 -14.73
C PHE A 33 6.10 -17.51 -14.05
N ALA A 34 5.69 -18.78 -13.91
CA ALA A 34 4.43 -19.12 -13.24
C ALA A 34 4.45 -18.69 -11.77
N LYS A 35 5.54 -18.99 -11.05
CA LYS A 35 5.72 -18.53 -9.67
C LYS A 35 5.85 -17.01 -9.57
N ALA A 36 6.55 -16.38 -10.52
CA ALA A 36 6.67 -14.93 -10.57
C ALA A 36 5.29 -14.26 -10.72
N LYS A 37 4.46 -14.76 -11.65
CA LYS A 37 3.11 -14.27 -11.89
C LYS A 37 2.23 -14.35 -10.66
N GLU A 38 2.25 -15.47 -9.93
CA GLU A 38 1.45 -15.59 -8.70
C GLU A 38 1.97 -14.66 -7.58
N ALA A 39 3.28 -14.49 -7.45
CA ALA A 39 3.85 -13.52 -6.51
C ALA A 39 3.44 -12.07 -6.86
N PHE A 40 3.49 -11.70 -8.15
CA PHE A 40 3.06 -10.38 -8.60
C PHE A 40 1.56 -10.15 -8.39
N LYS A 41 0.70 -11.14 -8.67
CA LYS A 41 -0.74 -11.05 -8.40
C LYS A 41 -1.02 -10.79 -6.93
N ALA A 42 -0.34 -11.52 -6.04
CA ALA A 42 -0.45 -11.34 -4.59
C ALA A 42 0.07 -9.96 -4.13
N PHE A 43 1.19 -9.49 -4.70
CA PHE A 43 1.73 -8.16 -4.44
C PHE A 43 0.76 -7.07 -4.88
N LYS A 44 0.31 -7.09 -6.15
CA LYS A 44 -0.60 -6.09 -6.73
C LYS A 44 -1.89 -5.99 -5.91
N PHE A 45 -2.54 -7.12 -5.65
CA PHE A 45 -3.76 -7.15 -4.84
C PHE A 45 -3.52 -6.64 -3.42
N GLY A 46 -2.40 -7.06 -2.81
CA GLY A 46 -2.03 -6.63 -1.46
C GLY A 46 -1.78 -5.13 -1.36
N LEU A 47 -1.07 -4.54 -2.31
CA LEU A 47 -0.75 -3.11 -2.33
C LEU A 47 -1.99 -2.26 -2.63
N GLN A 48 -2.87 -2.71 -3.53
CA GLN A 48 -4.16 -2.05 -3.76
C GLN A 48 -5.04 -2.04 -2.50
N ARG A 49 -5.07 -3.15 -1.77
CA ARG A 49 -5.76 -3.24 -0.48
C ARG A 49 -5.15 -2.32 0.56
N HIS A 50 -3.82 -2.28 0.63
CA HIS A 50 -3.06 -1.41 1.54
C HIS A 50 -3.46 0.05 1.33
N ILE A 51 -3.36 0.54 0.09
CA ILE A 51 -3.71 1.92 -0.28
C ILE A 51 -5.16 2.24 0.08
N VAL A 52 -6.10 1.29 -0.12
CA VAL A 52 -7.50 1.51 0.27
C VAL A 52 -7.66 1.64 1.79
N TRP A 53 -6.94 0.85 2.58
CA TRP A 53 -6.97 1.02 4.04
C TRP A 53 -6.48 2.41 4.46
N GLU A 54 -5.46 2.92 3.79
CA GLU A 54 -4.97 4.27 4.05
C GLU A 54 -5.97 5.33 3.63
N GLU A 55 -6.47 5.28 2.38
CA GLU A 55 -7.36 6.32 1.85
C GLU A 55 -8.74 6.35 2.51
N ASP A 56 -9.30 5.18 2.83
CA ASP A 56 -10.66 5.08 3.35
C ASP A 56 -10.70 5.12 4.89
N LEU A 57 -9.59 4.82 5.59
CA LEU A 57 -9.56 4.76 7.06
C LEU A 57 -8.49 5.67 7.69
N LEU A 58 -7.22 5.55 7.30
CA LEU A 58 -6.15 6.29 7.98
C LEU A 58 -6.14 7.77 7.65
N PHE A 59 -6.30 8.15 6.37
CA PHE A 59 -6.29 9.55 5.96
C PHE A 59 -7.49 10.32 6.52
N PRO A 60 -8.73 9.80 6.51
CA PRO A 60 -9.85 10.47 7.18
C PRO A 60 -9.63 10.64 8.68
N LEU A 61 -9.05 9.63 9.34
CA LEU A 61 -8.72 9.71 10.77
C LEU A 61 -7.64 10.77 11.02
N TRP A 62 -6.57 10.78 10.21
CA TRP A 62 -5.52 11.78 10.25
C TRP A 62 -6.07 13.20 10.10
N GLU A 63 -6.88 13.42 9.07
CA GLU A 63 -7.47 14.72 8.74
C GLU A 63 -8.38 15.20 9.87
N LYS A 64 -9.15 14.29 10.49
CA LYS A 64 -9.99 14.56 11.66
C LYS A 64 -9.17 14.97 12.88
N GLU A 65 -8.12 14.22 13.21
CA GLU A 65 -7.33 14.47 14.44
C GLU A 65 -6.38 15.66 14.30
N THR A 66 -5.91 15.97 13.09
CA THR A 66 -4.97 17.08 12.84
C THR A 66 -5.65 18.37 12.36
N GLY A 67 -6.88 18.30 11.86
CA GLY A 67 -7.57 19.41 11.22
C GLY A 67 -7.02 19.80 9.84
N MET A 68 -6.11 19.01 9.27
CA MET A 68 -5.45 19.28 7.98
C MET A 68 -6.10 18.49 6.84
N SER A 69 -7.24 18.96 6.31
CA SER A 69 -8.04 18.24 5.30
C SER A 69 -7.67 18.52 3.84
N GLU A 70 -7.94 19.73 3.33
CA GLU A 70 -7.79 20.05 1.90
C GLU A 70 -6.45 20.74 1.56
N GLY A 71 -5.77 20.26 0.52
CA GLY A 71 -4.45 20.75 0.10
C GLY A 71 -3.28 20.37 1.05
N GLY A 72 -3.55 19.51 2.03
CA GLY A 72 -2.59 19.05 3.03
C GLY A 72 -1.78 17.81 2.64
N ALA A 73 -1.05 17.24 3.60
CA ALA A 73 -0.13 16.11 3.39
C ALA A 73 -0.79 14.89 2.75
N THR A 74 -2.01 14.54 3.13
CA THR A 74 -2.77 13.40 2.59
C THR A 74 -3.19 13.60 1.13
N SER A 75 -3.28 14.84 0.64
CA SER A 75 -3.57 15.11 -0.78
C SER A 75 -2.38 14.73 -1.70
N VAL A 76 -1.15 14.96 -1.22
CA VAL A 76 0.08 14.55 -1.90
C VAL A 76 0.20 13.03 -1.90
N MET A 77 -0.08 12.36 -0.77
CA MET A 77 -0.08 10.90 -0.68
C MET A 77 -1.07 10.27 -1.68
N ARG A 78 -2.30 10.77 -1.75
CA ARG A 78 -3.29 10.31 -2.76
C ARG A 78 -2.83 10.53 -4.21
N ALA A 79 -2.05 11.59 -4.48
CA ALA A 79 -1.49 11.81 -5.81
C ALA A 79 -0.42 10.77 -6.15
N GLU A 80 0.43 10.43 -5.19
CA GLU A 80 1.42 9.37 -5.34
C GLU A 80 0.77 7.99 -5.46
N HIS A 81 -0.31 7.69 -4.71
CA HIS A 81 -1.08 6.46 -4.89
C HIS A 81 -1.57 6.26 -6.32
N ARG A 82 -2.02 7.34 -6.98
CA ARG A 82 -2.41 7.29 -8.40
C ARG A 82 -1.22 6.97 -9.30
N GLN A 83 -0.05 7.53 -9.02
CA GLN A 83 1.19 7.21 -9.77
C GLN A 83 1.66 5.77 -9.52
N ILE A 84 1.57 5.29 -8.28
CA ILE A 84 1.82 3.89 -7.91
C ILE A 84 0.89 2.97 -8.71
N GLY A 85 -0.41 3.29 -8.77
CA GLY A 85 -1.38 2.57 -9.59
C GLY A 85 -1.02 2.50 -11.07
N GLN A 86 -0.51 3.59 -11.65
CA GLN A 86 -0.06 3.63 -13.05
C GLN A 86 1.15 2.70 -13.28
N HIS A 87 2.14 2.73 -12.38
CA HIS A 87 3.30 1.82 -12.47
C HIS A 87 2.89 0.36 -12.29
N LEU A 88 1.97 0.07 -11.37
CA LEU A 88 1.42 -1.28 -11.18
C LEU A 88 0.76 -1.82 -12.44
N GLU A 89 0.01 -1.00 -13.18
CA GLU A 89 -0.58 -1.47 -14.44
C GLU A 89 0.45 -1.68 -15.56
N ALA A 90 1.48 -0.85 -15.62
CA ALA A 90 2.56 -1.05 -16.58
C ALA A 90 3.25 -2.42 -16.37
N ILE A 91 3.56 -2.77 -15.12
CA ILE A 91 4.12 -4.08 -14.78
C ILE A 91 3.09 -5.20 -15.03
N HIS A 92 1.83 -4.98 -14.68
CA HIS A 92 0.76 -5.95 -14.91
C HIS A 92 0.60 -6.31 -16.39
N GLN A 93 0.71 -5.33 -17.30
CA GLN A 93 0.68 -5.58 -18.73
C GLN A 93 1.84 -6.48 -19.17
N GLN A 94 3.08 -6.21 -18.71
CA GLN A 94 4.24 -7.07 -18.98
C GLN A 94 4.01 -8.51 -18.48
N VAL A 95 3.44 -8.65 -17.27
CA VAL A 95 3.10 -9.97 -16.70
C VAL A 95 2.00 -10.66 -17.50
N ALA A 96 1.02 -9.93 -18.01
CA ALA A 96 -0.04 -10.47 -18.86
C ALA A 96 0.53 -11.00 -20.19
N ASP A 97 1.50 -10.29 -20.76
CA ASP A 97 2.19 -10.63 -22.01
C ASP A 97 3.28 -11.69 -21.82
N GLN A 98 3.46 -12.19 -20.60
CA GLN A 98 4.53 -13.12 -20.21
C GLN A 98 5.95 -12.60 -20.46
N SER A 99 6.11 -11.27 -20.45
CA SER A 99 7.38 -10.58 -20.62
C SER A 99 8.13 -10.48 -19.28
N PRO A 100 9.38 -10.94 -19.19
CA PRO A 100 10.21 -10.77 -18.00
C PRO A 100 10.86 -9.38 -17.90
N ASP A 101 10.73 -8.54 -18.93
CA ASP A 101 11.50 -7.31 -19.12
C ASP A 101 10.80 -6.07 -18.55
N SER A 102 10.27 -6.20 -17.34
CA SER A 102 9.64 -5.14 -16.55
C SER A 102 10.59 -4.38 -15.62
N ASP A 103 11.92 -4.56 -15.75
CA ASP A 103 12.90 -3.99 -14.79
C ASP A 103 12.81 -2.45 -14.68
N GLN A 104 12.51 -1.76 -15.78
CA GLN A 104 12.41 -0.31 -15.79
C GLN A 104 11.18 0.18 -15.00
N GLU A 105 10.03 -0.43 -15.23
CA GLU A 105 8.77 -0.12 -14.55
C GLU A 105 8.85 -0.49 -13.06
N GLU A 106 9.48 -1.62 -12.74
CA GLU A 106 9.75 -2.04 -11.36
C GLU A 106 10.64 -1.04 -10.62
N GLN A 107 11.73 -0.58 -11.26
CA GLN A 107 12.63 0.40 -10.63
C GLN A 107 11.92 1.74 -10.40
N ALA A 108 11.07 2.17 -11.33
CA ALA A 108 10.26 3.38 -11.16
C ALA A 108 9.29 3.25 -9.98
N LEU A 109 8.60 2.10 -9.88
CA LEU A 109 7.70 1.80 -8.76
C LEU A 109 8.46 1.81 -7.42
N LEU A 110 9.59 1.12 -7.33
CA LEU A 110 10.39 1.03 -6.11
C LEU A 110 10.94 2.38 -5.65
N ASN A 111 11.36 3.24 -6.58
CA ASN A 111 11.81 4.59 -6.24
C ASN A 111 10.67 5.42 -5.63
N LEU A 112 9.47 5.34 -6.21
CA LEU A 112 8.31 6.05 -5.70
C LEU A 112 7.92 5.51 -4.32
N LEU A 113 7.72 4.19 -4.18
CA LEU A 113 7.41 3.53 -2.91
C LEU A 113 8.44 3.84 -1.82
N GLY A 114 9.73 3.84 -2.14
CA GLY A 114 10.78 4.15 -1.17
C GLY A 114 10.61 5.55 -0.55
N SER A 115 10.29 6.56 -1.35
CA SER A 115 10.02 7.91 -0.84
C SER A 115 8.66 8.03 -0.13
N HIS A 116 7.67 7.29 -0.61
CA HIS A 116 6.29 7.27 -0.13
C HIS A 116 6.21 6.64 1.28
N ASN A 117 6.66 5.39 1.40
CA ASN A 117 6.70 4.64 2.66
C ASN A 117 7.51 5.36 3.73
N MET A 118 8.59 6.07 3.33
CA MET A 118 9.39 6.84 4.29
C MET A 118 8.59 7.99 4.94
N LYS A 119 7.60 8.57 4.24
CA LYS A 119 6.71 9.58 4.83
C LYS A 119 5.68 8.93 5.75
N GLU A 120 5.19 7.76 5.39
CA GLU A 120 4.24 7.02 6.21
C GLU A 120 4.87 6.57 7.53
N GLU A 121 5.95 5.80 7.44
CA GLU A 121 6.62 5.16 8.57
C GLU A 121 7.28 6.18 9.52
N ARG A 122 7.76 7.31 8.99
CA ARG A 122 8.42 8.32 9.83
C ARG A 122 7.50 9.44 10.32
N VAL A 123 6.38 9.66 9.65
CA VAL A 123 5.50 10.81 9.94
C VAL A 123 4.09 10.35 10.23
N LEU A 124 3.41 9.73 9.26
CA LEU A 124 1.99 9.44 9.34
C LEU A 124 1.65 8.43 10.44
N TYR A 125 2.19 7.20 10.37
CA TYR A 125 1.84 6.13 11.31
C TYR A 125 2.22 6.45 12.76
N PRO A 126 3.45 6.95 13.05
CA PRO A 126 3.82 7.29 14.43
C PRO A 126 2.97 8.42 15.01
N SER A 127 2.49 9.32 14.15
CA SER A 127 1.65 10.43 14.59
C SER A 127 0.21 9.97 14.81
N LEU A 128 -0.32 9.05 13.99
CA LEU A 128 -1.61 8.39 14.26
C LEU A 128 -1.59 7.65 15.60
N ASP A 129 -0.51 6.92 15.91
CA ASP A 129 -0.37 6.26 17.20
C ASP A 129 -0.32 7.23 18.39
N ARG A 130 0.10 8.48 18.19
CA ARG A 130 0.12 9.51 19.25
C ARG A 130 -1.22 10.19 19.46
N VAL A 131 -2.00 10.38 18.39
CA VAL A 131 -3.27 11.12 18.44
C VAL A 131 -4.50 10.22 18.61
N THR A 132 -4.34 8.90 18.46
CA THR A 132 -5.43 7.93 18.63
C THR A 132 -5.29 7.12 19.92
N ASN A 133 -6.42 6.72 20.50
CA ASN A 133 -6.44 5.80 21.63
C ASN A 133 -6.65 4.33 21.21
N ALA A 134 -6.63 3.40 22.17
CA ALA A 134 -6.84 1.96 21.95
C ALA A 134 -8.11 1.63 21.17
N LYS A 135 -9.24 2.26 21.54
CA LYS A 135 -10.56 1.98 21.00
C LYS A 135 -10.69 2.47 19.55
N GLU A 136 -10.07 3.61 19.25
CA GLU A 136 -10.03 4.14 17.88
C GLU A 136 -9.21 3.23 16.97
N ARG A 137 -8.04 2.76 17.44
CA ARG A 137 -7.20 1.80 16.70
C ARG A 137 -7.91 0.46 16.48
N GLU A 138 -8.58 -0.06 17.50
CA GLU A 138 -9.41 -1.28 17.37
C GLU A 138 -10.52 -1.11 16.32
N THR A 139 -11.16 0.06 16.29
CA THR A 139 -12.19 0.38 15.28
C THR A 139 -11.61 0.41 13.87
N VAL A 140 -10.42 0.99 13.68
CA VAL A 140 -9.70 0.96 12.39
C VAL A 140 -9.45 -0.48 11.95
N PHE A 141 -8.86 -1.31 12.81
CA PHE A 141 -8.55 -2.70 12.47
C PHE A 141 -9.81 -3.54 12.20
N HIS A 142 -10.90 -3.28 12.90
CA HIS A 142 -12.19 -3.90 12.61
C HIS A 142 -12.68 -3.51 11.21
N ASN A 143 -12.68 -2.21 10.91
CA ASN A 143 -13.18 -1.68 9.64
C ASN A 143 -12.34 -2.12 8.43
N MET A 144 -11.04 -2.36 8.60
CA MET A 144 -10.22 -2.96 7.55
C MET A 144 -10.76 -4.30 7.06
N GLY A 145 -11.38 -5.09 7.96
CA GLY A 145 -11.99 -6.38 7.63
C GLY A 145 -13.39 -6.28 7.04
N THR A 146 -14.01 -5.09 7.03
CA THR A 146 -15.37 -4.87 6.49
C THR A 146 -15.35 -4.27 5.09
N ILE A 147 -14.19 -3.80 4.61
CA ILE A 147 -14.05 -3.26 3.26
C ILE A 147 -14.18 -4.39 2.23
N PRO A 148 -15.11 -4.29 1.26
CA PRO A 148 -15.30 -5.32 0.25
C PRO A 148 -14.11 -5.38 -0.71
N GLU A 149 -13.71 -6.58 -1.13
CA GLU A 149 -12.55 -6.76 -2.03
C GLU A 149 -12.68 -6.00 -3.35
N GLU A 150 -13.90 -5.78 -3.83
CA GLU A 150 -14.16 -5.00 -5.04
C GLU A 150 -13.68 -3.55 -4.92
N ARG A 151 -13.63 -2.99 -3.71
CA ARG A 151 -13.10 -1.64 -3.47
C ARG A 151 -11.61 -1.55 -3.77
N TYR A 152 -10.85 -2.63 -3.52
CA TYR A 152 -9.41 -2.70 -3.79
C TYR A 152 -9.11 -2.61 -5.28
N LYS A 153 -9.95 -3.24 -6.11
CA LYS A 153 -9.81 -3.21 -7.57
C LYS A 153 -10.06 -1.83 -8.18
N LEU A 154 -10.79 -0.97 -7.48
CA LEU A 154 -11.06 0.42 -7.86
C LEU A 154 -10.05 1.42 -7.24
N CYS A 155 -8.95 0.93 -6.66
CA CYS A 155 -7.90 1.79 -6.11
C CYS A 155 -7.34 2.77 -7.14
N CYS A 156 -6.76 3.85 -6.64
CA CYS A 156 -5.72 4.57 -7.36
C CYS A 156 -6.24 5.33 -8.59
N GLY A 157 -7.53 5.66 -8.64
CA GLY A 157 -8.13 6.46 -9.71
C GLY A 157 -8.42 5.69 -11.01
N GLN A 158 -8.50 4.36 -10.96
CA GLN A 158 -9.04 3.57 -12.07
C GLN A 158 -10.57 3.70 -12.10
N HIS A 159 -11.04 4.70 -12.84
CA HIS A 159 -12.44 4.87 -13.23
C HIS A 159 -12.55 4.96 -14.75
#